data_AF-A0A955VVE7-F1
#
_entry.id   AF-A0A955VVE7-F1
#
_cell.length_a   1.000
_cell.length_b   1.000
_cell.length_c   1.000
_cell.angle_alpha   90.00
_cell.angle_beta   90.00
_cell.angle_gamma   90.00
#
_symmetry.space_group_name_H-M   'P 1'
#
loop_
_entity.id
_entity.type
_entity.pdbx_description
1 polymer ?
#
loop_
_entity_poly.entity_id
_entity_poly.type
_entity_poly.pdbx_seq_one_letter_code
_entity_poly.pdbx_strand_id
1 'polypeptide(L)'
;EDTDATEDDVRRLFGDAVADLVMEVTDDKSLPKAERKRLQEAHAAHKSPSARLLKLADKISNLRDLVADPPDWPAARCLEYVAWARRVVAPMRAASPALAALFDEVASDAELRWA
;
A
#
# COMPACT_ATOMS: atom_id res chain seq x y z
N GLU A 1 4.07 -0.27 -12.13
CA GLU A 1 5.27 -0.62 -11.33
C GLU A 1 5.87 -1.98 -11.73
N ASP A 2 5.08 -3.04 -11.87
CA ASP A 2 5.54 -4.41 -12.14
C ASP A 2 5.55 -4.84 -13.62
N THR A 3 5.46 -3.89 -14.53
CA THR A 3 5.39 -4.13 -15.99
C THR A 3 6.41 -3.25 -16.72
N ASP A 4 6.48 -3.38 -18.04
CA ASP A 4 7.25 -2.53 -18.95
C ASP A 4 6.58 -1.19 -19.28
N ALA A 5 5.37 -0.94 -18.74
CA ALA A 5 4.65 0.31 -18.97
C ALA A 5 5.40 1.52 -18.38
N THR A 6 5.51 2.57 -19.17
CA THR A 6 6.17 3.83 -18.81
C THR A 6 5.17 4.91 -18.36
N GLU A 7 5.66 5.97 -17.73
CA GLU A 7 4.84 7.16 -17.43
C GLU A 7 4.21 7.73 -18.71
N ASP A 8 4.97 7.81 -19.80
CA ASP A 8 4.50 8.30 -21.10
C ASP A 8 3.38 7.43 -21.67
N ASP A 9 3.44 6.11 -21.48
CA ASP A 9 2.36 5.20 -21.88
C ASP A 9 1.07 5.51 -21.11
N VAL A 10 1.18 5.68 -19.78
CA VAL A 10 0.02 5.98 -18.94
C VAL A 10 -0.55 7.35 -19.30
N ARG A 11 0.31 8.36 -19.48
CA ARG A 11 -0.10 9.72 -19.83
C ARG A 11 -0.77 9.77 -21.19
N ARG A 12 -0.22 9.08 -22.20
CA ARG A 12 -0.79 9.00 -23.54
C ARG A 12 -2.16 8.32 -23.58
N LEU A 13 -2.37 7.28 -22.77
CA LEU A 13 -3.60 6.49 -22.77
C LEU A 13 -4.70 7.05 -21.85
N PHE A 14 -4.32 7.65 -20.72
CA PHE A 14 -5.24 8.00 -19.64
C PHE A 14 -5.19 9.47 -19.22
N GLY A 15 -4.27 10.25 -19.78
CA GLY A 15 -4.10 11.67 -19.49
C GLY A 15 -3.30 11.97 -18.21
N ASP A 16 -3.03 13.26 -18.00
CA ASP A 16 -2.11 13.72 -16.96
C ASP A 16 -2.57 13.36 -15.55
N ALA A 17 -3.85 13.54 -15.24
CA ALA A 17 -4.36 13.29 -13.89
C ALA A 17 -4.17 11.83 -13.43
N VAL A 18 -4.31 10.87 -14.36
CA VAL A 18 -4.09 9.45 -14.06
C VAL A 18 -2.61 9.14 -13.98
N ALA A 19 -1.80 9.66 -14.92
CA ALA A 19 -0.36 9.48 -14.89
C ALA A 19 0.26 10.01 -13.58
N ASP A 20 -0.08 11.22 -13.18
CA ASP A 20 0.45 11.85 -11.96
C ASP A 20 0.08 11.04 -10.71
N LEU A 21 -1.18 10.56 -10.62
CA LEU A 21 -1.61 9.68 -9.53
C LEU A 21 -0.84 8.36 -9.51
N VAL A 22 -0.66 7.72 -10.68
CA VAL A 22 0.09 6.46 -10.82
C VAL A 22 1.55 6.66 -10.39
N MET A 23 2.18 7.75 -10.81
CA MET A 23 3.55 8.06 -10.43
C MET A 23 3.68 8.32 -8.93
N GLU A 24 2.71 8.99 -8.32
CA GLU A 24 2.71 9.25 -6.88
C GLU A 24 2.64 7.97 -6.03
N VAL A 25 2.02 6.90 -6.54
CA VAL A 25 1.88 5.62 -5.83
C VAL A 25 2.86 4.54 -6.26
N THR A 26 3.72 4.82 -7.25
CA THR A 26 4.74 3.89 -7.75
C THR A 26 6.00 3.98 -6.89
N ASP A 27 6.50 2.84 -6.40
CA ASP A 27 7.78 2.82 -5.68
C ASP A 27 8.97 2.89 -6.65
N ASP A 28 10.07 3.53 -6.22
CA ASP A 28 11.33 3.50 -6.96
C ASP A 28 12.02 2.13 -6.81
N LYS A 29 11.90 1.31 -7.86
CA LYS A 29 12.46 -0.04 -7.91
C LYS A 29 13.98 -0.11 -8.02
N SER A 30 14.68 1.00 -8.23
CA SER A 30 16.14 1.06 -8.14
C SER A 30 16.63 0.90 -6.69
N LEU A 31 15.78 1.18 -5.71
CA LEU A 31 16.12 1.12 -4.29
C LEU A 31 15.88 -0.29 -3.70
N PRO A 32 16.66 -0.70 -2.68
CA PRO A 32 16.41 -1.94 -1.95
C PRO A 32 15.01 -1.98 -1.33
N LYS A 33 14.41 -3.18 -1.23
CA LYS A 33 13.03 -3.35 -0.71
C LYS A 33 12.81 -2.73 0.67
N ALA A 34 13.81 -2.81 1.55
CA ALA A 34 13.74 -2.19 2.88
C ALA A 34 13.63 -0.66 2.79
N GLU A 35 14.36 -0.04 1.86
CA GLU A 35 14.32 1.39 1.65
C GLU A 35 12.99 1.83 1.04
N ARG A 36 12.45 1.08 0.06
CA ARG A 36 11.11 1.34 -0.49
C ARG A 36 10.03 1.29 0.60
N LYS A 37 10.11 0.30 1.50
CA LYS A 37 9.21 0.21 2.66
C LYS A 37 9.33 1.42 3.58
N ARG A 38 10.55 1.89 3.86
CA ARG A 38 10.82 3.09 4.67
C ARG A 38 10.24 4.34 4.03
N LEU A 39 10.41 4.51 2.72
CA LEU A 39 9.87 5.64 1.97
C LEU A 39 8.35 5.64 1.92
N GLN A 40 7.69 4.47 1.85
CA GLN A 40 6.23 4.40 1.98
C GLN A 40 5.75 4.96 3.32
N GLU A 41 6.42 4.63 4.43
CA GLU A 41 6.09 5.19 5.75
C GLU A 41 6.34 6.71 5.79
N ALA A 42 7.48 7.17 5.29
CA ALA A 42 7.88 8.58 5.32
C ALA A 42 6.99 9.47 4.43
N HIS A 43 6.60 8.99 3.25
CA HIS A 43 5.89 9.80 2.26
C HIS A 43 4.37 9.72 2.39
N ALA A 44 3.83 8.75 3.13
CA ALA A 44 2.38 8.54 3.23
C ALA A 44 1.61 9.81 3.67
N ALA A 45 2.15 10.59 4.61
CA ALA A 45 1.54 11.85 5.07
C ALA A 45 1.55 12.98 4.01
N HIS A 46 2.45 12.91 3.04
CA HIS A 46 2.65 13.94 2.02
C HIS A 46 1.88 13.66 0.73
N LYS A 47 1.24 12.49 0.64
CA LYS A 47 0.47 12.11 -0.54
C LYS A 47 -0.75 13.01 -0.76
N SER A 48 -1.16 13.16 -2.01
CA SER A 48 -2.43 13.79 -2.38
C SER A 48 -3.63 13.01 -1.82
N PRO A 49 -4.81 13.62 -1.66
CA PRO A 49 -5.99 12.93 -1.17
C PRO A 49 -6.33 11.66 -1.96
N SER A 50 -6.29 11.72 -3.29
CA SER A 50 -6.55 10.58 -4.17
C SER A 50 -5.52 9.45 -3.99
N ALA A 51 -4.24 9.79 -3.87
CA ALA A 51 -3.19 8.80 -3.62
C ALA A 51 -3.30 8.15 -2.24
N ARG A 52 -3.73 8.89 -1.21
CA ARG A 52 -4.01 8.32 0.12
C ARG A 52 -5.15 7.30 0.07
N LEU A 53 -6.24 7.62 -0.64
CA LEU A 53 -7.35 6.67 -0.85
C LEU A 53 -6.90 5.41 -1.57
N LEU A 54 -6.11 5.58 -2.64
CA LEU A 54 -5.58 4.46 -3.42
C LEU A 54 -4.62 3.59 -2.59
N LYS A 55 -3.73 4.19 -1.80
CA LYS A 55 -2.83 3.43 -0.91
C LYS A 55 -3.56 2.75 0.25
N LEU A 56 -4.64 3.33 0.79
CA LEU A 56 -5.50 2.65 1.75
C LEU A 56 -6.13 1.40 1.12
N ALA A 57 -6.73 1.54 -0.07
CA ALA A 57 -7.32 0.41 -0.79
C ALA A 57 -6.30 -0.68 -1.13
N ASP A 58 -5.10 -0.29 -1.61
CA ASP A 58 -3.95 -1.18 -1.85
C ASP A 58 -3.61 -1.99 -0.60
N LYS A 59 -3.49 -1.34 0.56
CA LYS A 59 -3.12 -2.03 1.81
C LYS A 59 -4.23 -2.97 2.31
N ILE A 60 -5.50 -2.60 2.15
CA ILE A 60 -6.64 -3.48 2.46
C ILE A 60 -6.60 -4.73 1.57
N SER A 61 -6.43 -4.55 0.25
CA SER A 61 -6.34 -5.67 -0.69
C SER A 61 -5.19 -6.59 -0.35
N ASN A 62 -4.00 -6.04 -0.15
CA ASN A 62 -2.81 -6.82 0.19
C ASN A 62 -2.97 -7.63 1.49
N LEU A 63 -3.63 -7.07 2.52
CA LEU A 63 -3.86 -7.80 3.76
C LEU A 63 -4.92 -8.90 3.60
N ARG A 64 -5.96 -8.66 2.80
CA ARG A 64 -6.94 -9.71 2.45
C ARG A 64 -6.26 -10.85 1.70
N ASP A 65 -5.41 -10.55 0.73
CA ASP A 65 -4.67 -11.56 -0.01
C ASP A 65 -3.68 -12.31 0.88
N LEU A 66 -2.95 -11.59 1.74
CA LEU A 66 -2.05 -12.20 2.73
C LEU A 66 -2.79 -13.24 3.60
N VAL A 67 -4.05 -12.97 3.96
CA VAL A 67 -4.89 -13.91 4.71
C VAL A 67 -5.44 -15.00 3.79
N ALA A 68 -6.06 -14.68 2.66
CA ALA A 68 -6.72 -15.66 1.82
C ALA A 68 -5.75 -16.68 1.20
N ASP A 69 -4.61 -16.21 0.71
CA ASP A 69 -3.60 -16.98 0.01
C ASP A 69 -2.19 -16.52 0.45
N PRO A 70 -1.76 -16.91 1.67
CA PRO A 70 -0.48 -16.46 2.20
C PRO A 70 0.68 -16.98 1.36
N PRO A 71 1.70 -16.15 1.09
CA PRO A 71 2.97 -16.63 0.59
C PRO A 71 3.63 -17.62 1.57
N ASP A 72 4.64 -18.36 1.12
CA ASP A 72 5.48 -19.23 1.96
C ASP A 72 6.39 -18.40 2.90
N TRP A 73 5.75 -17.67 3.81
CA TRP A 73 6.37 -16.81 4.81
C TRP A 73 6.13 -17.40 6.19
N PRO A 74 7.15 -17.37 7.07
CA PRO A 74 6.93 -17.67 8.48
C PRO A 74 5.88 -16.71 9.07
N ALA A 75 5.08 -17.19 10.03
CA ALA A 75 4.07 -16.39 10.72
C ALA A 75 4.61 -15.04 11.22
N ALA A 76 5.83 -15.02 11.78
CA ALA A 76 6.51 -13.81 12.21
C ALA A 76 6.64 -12.75 11.09
N ARG A 77 6.97 -13.19 9.86
CA ARG A 77 7.08 -12.29 8.71
C ARG A 77 5.73 -11.77 8.24
N CYS A 78 4.66 -12.55 8.37
CA CYS A 78 3.30 -12.06 8.12
C CYS A 78 2.93 -10.97 9.13
N LEU A 79 3.17 -11.18 10.42
CA LEU A 79 2.93 -10.18 11.46
C LEU A 79 3.76 -8.91 11.26
N GLU A 80 5.04 -9.04 10.87
CA GLU A 80 5.88 -7.89 10.49
C GLU A 80 5.30 -7.10 9.30
N TYR A 81 4.70 -7.78 8.33
CA TYR A 81 4.03 -7.14 7.21
C TYR A 81 2.80 -6.37 7.65
N VAL A 82 1.96 -6.95 8.52
CA VAL A 82 0.78 -6.25 9.08
C VAL A 82 1.21 -5.01 9.87
N ALA A 83 2.22 -5.15 10.74
CA ALA A 83 2.76 -4.04 11.52
C ALA A 83 3.31 -2.91 10.63
N TRP A 84 4.01 -3.26 9.54
CA TRP A 84 4.46 -2.30 8.53
C TRP A 84 3.27 -1.61 7.83
N ALA A 85 2.26 -2.36 7.41
CA ALA A 85 1.07 -1.80 6.77
C ALA A 85 0.35 -0.81 7.70
N ARG A 86 0.25 -1.10 9.00
CA ARG A 86 -0.31 -0.18 10.01
C ARG A 86 0.46 1.14 10.06
N ARG A 87 1.80 1.11 10.04
CA ARG A 87 2.62 2.34 10.04
C ARG A 87 2.43 3.18 8.78
N VAL A 88 2.34 2.54 7.61
CA VAL A 88 2.05 3.23 6.35
C VAL A 88 0.65 3.87 6.36
N VAL A 89 -0.35 3.17 6.89
CA VAL A 89 -1.74 3.65 6.91
C VAL A 89 -1.95 4.78 7.93
N ALA A 90 -1.28 4.74 9.08
CA ALA A 90 -1.46 5.69 10.19
C ALA A 90 -1.61 7.17 9.78
N PRO A 91 -0.71 7.77 8.97
CA PRO A 91 -0.83 9.18 8.57
C PRO A 91 -1.93 9.46 7.53
N MET A 92 -2.49 8.43 6.89
CA MET A 92 -3.48 8.58 5.81
C MET A 92 -4.92 8.33 6.26
N ARG A 93 -5.13 7.88 7.51
CA ARG A 93 -6.45 7.45 8.03
C ARG A 93 -7.55 8.49 7.85
N ALA A 94 -7.23 9.77 8.04
CA ALA A 94 -8.18 10.86 7.90
C ALA A 94 -8.71 11.06 6.46
N ALA A 95 -8.04 10.49 5.45
CA ALA A 95 -8.49 10.59 4.06
C ALA A 95 -9.82 9.85 3.82
N SER A 96 -10.07 8.76 4.55
CA SER A 96 -11.36 8.05 4.53
C SER A 96 -11.54 7.23 5.80
N PRO A 97 -12.41 7.67 6.72
CA PRO A 97 -12.75 6.91 7.92
C PRO A 97 -13.29 5.50 7.62
N ALA A 98 -14.06 5.36 6.54
CA ALA A 98 -14.60 4.07 6.13
C ALA A 98 -13.51 3.08 5.69
N LEU A 99 -12.55 3.53 4.87
CA LEU A 99 -11.42 2.67 4.48
C LEU A 99 -10.47 2.42 5.66
N ALA A 100 -10.27 3.39 6.54
CA ALA A 100 -9.46 3.19 7.75
C ALA A 100 -10.07 2.14 8.69
N ALA A 101 -11.39 2.16 8.90
CA ALA A 101 -12.09 1.15 9.70
C ALA A 101 -11.98 -0.24 9.05
N LEU A 102 -12.19 -0.33 7.73
CA LEU A 102 -12.04 -1.58 7.00
C LEU A 102 -10.61 -2.13 7.05
N PHE A 103 -9.61 -1.25 6.98
CA PHE A 103 -8.22 -1.64 7.15
C PHE A 103 -7.97 -2.22 8.55
N ASP A 104 -8.52 -1.63 9.61
CA ASP A 104 -8.35 -2.13 10.97
C ASP A 104 -8.97 -3.51 11.16
N GLU A 105 -10.14 -3.75 10.58
CA GLU A 105 -10.82 -5.06 10.60
C GLU A 105 -9.92 -6.12 9.96
N VAL A 106 -9.50 -5.90 8.70
CA VAL A 106 -8.66 -6.87 7.97
C VAL A 106 -7.30 -7.06 8.65
N ALA A 107 -6.70 -6.00 9.19
CA ALA A 107 -5.44 -6.10 9.92
C ALA A 107 -5.58 -6.90 11.22
N SER A 108 -6.71 -6.79 11.91
CA SER A 108 -6.98 -7.56 13.13
C SER A 108 -7.23 -9.03 12.79
N ASP A 109 -7.97 -9.34 11.73
CA ASP A 109 -8.17 -10.71 11.24
C ASP A 109 -6.83 -11.37 10.85
N ALA A 110 -5.96 -10.60 10.17
CA ALA A 110 -4.61 -11.02 9.84
C ALA A 110 -3.79 -11.32 11.10
N GLU A 111 -3.80 -10.43 12.10
CA GLU A 111 -3.11 -10.65 13.37
C GLU A 111 -3.61 -11.90 14.10
N LEU A 112 -4.93 -12.13 14.15
CA LEU A 112 -5.52 -13.31 14.79
C LEU A 112 -5.15 -14.62 14.09
N ARG A 113 -4.94 -14.61 12.77
CA ARG A 113 -4.54 -15.81 12.02
C ARG A 113 -3.15 -16.34 12.39
N TRP A 114 -2.23 -15.44 12.77
CA TRP A 114 -0.83 -15.78 13.03
C TRP A 114 -0.38 -15.51 14.47
N ALA A 115 -1.31 -15.16 15.37
CA ALA A 115 -1.08 -15.08 16.82
C ALA A 115 -0.87 -16.48 17.42
#